data_AF-A0A7V9KKT0-F1
#
_entry.id   AF-A0A7V9KKT0-F1
#
_cell.length_a   1.000
_cell.length_b   1.000
_cell.length_c   1.000
_cell.angle_alpha   90.00
_cell.angle_beta   90.00
_cell.angle_gamma   90.00
#
_symmetry.space_group_name_H-M   'P 1'
#
loop_
_entity.id
_entity.type
_entity.pdbx_description
1 polymer ?
#
loop_
_entity_poly.entity_id
_entity_poly.type
_entity_poly.pdbx_seq_one_letter_code
_entity_poly.pdbx_strand_id
1 'polypeptide(L)'
;MTLRREAHLPYMPGIDALRAVAVLAVFFYHVGVSWMPGGFLGVDVFFVISGYLITALLVKEFARNGFVDVAAFWMRRARRLLPAVAVMIAATMVVAAIVVPTEVPSLRGDAVASLLYVNNWHLVFT
;
A
#
# COMPACT_ATOMS: atom_id res chain seq x y z
N MET A 1 -7.00 23.26 35.55
CA MET A 1 -6.25 23.46 34.29
C MET A 1 -5.57 22.15 33.93
N THR A 2 -6.32 21.21 33.36
CA THR A 2 -5.86 19.87 33.00
C THR A 2 -5.17 19.93 31.65
N LEU A 3 -3.85 19.85 31.64
CA LEU A 3 -3.06 19.72 30.42
C LEU A 3 -3.42 18.38 29.76
N ARG A 4 -4.37 18.39 28.83
CA ARG A 4 -4.67 17.27 27.95
C ARG A 4 -3.43 17.10 27.07
N ARG A 5 -2.47 16.27 27.52
CA ARG A 5 -1.29 15.90 26.76
C ARG A 5 -1.77 15.36 25.42
N GLU A 6 -1.59 16.14 24.36
CA GLU A 6 -1.81 15.69 22.99
C GLU A 6 -0.87 14.52 22.76
N ALA A 7 -1.39 13.29 22.91
CA ALA A 7 -0.63 12.07 22.72
C ALA A 7 -0.33 11.93 21.21
N HIS A 8 0.56 12.74 20.65
CA HIS A 8 1.13 12.51 19.34
C HIS A 8 1.76 11.12 19.36
N LEU A 9 1.24 10.20 18.55
CA LEU A 9 1.95 8.97 18.26
C LEU A 9 3.27 9.43 17.63
N PRO A 10 4.41 9.20 18.27
CA PRO A 10 5.68 9.61 17.72
C PRO A 10 5.80 9.01 16.33
N TYR A 11 6.26 9.79 15.36
CA TYR A 11 6.68 9.21 14.10
C TYR A 11 7.77 8.18 14.42
N MET A 12 7.58 6.93 14.01
CA MET A 12 8.51 5.84 14.27
C MET A 12 9.11 5.38 12.94
N PRO A 13 10.25 5.98 12.52
CA PRO A 13 10.89 5.66 11.25
C PRO A 13 11.18 4.17 11.07
N GLY A 14 11.46 3.44 12.17
CA GLY A 14 11.72 2.01 12.13
C GLY A 14 10.56 1.17 11.61
N ILE A 15 9.31 1.57 11.90
CA ILE A 15 8.11 0.86 11.41
C ILE A 15 7.96 1.05 9.90
N ASP A 16 8.22 2.27 9.41
CA ASP A 16 8.19 2.54 7.97
C ASP A 16 9.34 1.84 7.22
N ALA A 17 10.53 1.78 7.83
CA ALA A 17 11.66 1.03 7.28
C ALA A 17 11.34 -0.47 7.18
N LEU A 18 10.71 -1.05 8.21
CA LEU A 18 10.31 -2.46 8.19
C LEU A 18 9.27 -2.75 7.11
N ARG A 19 8.31 -1.82 6.89
CA ARG A 19 7.36 -1.91 5.77
C ARG A 19 8.07 -1.82 4.42
N ALA A 20 9.07 -0.94 4.28
CA ALA A 20 9.85 -0.84 3.06
C ALA A 20 10.63 -2.14 2.76
N VAL A 21 11.30 -2.71 3.77
CA VAL A 21 11.98 -4.01 3.66
C VAL A 21 11.01 -5.12 3.25
N ALA A 22 9.81 -5.14 3.83
CA ALA A 22 8.78 -6.11 3.49
C ALA A 22 8.35 -6.00 2.00
N VAL A 23 8.14 -4.78 1.49
CA VAL A 23 7.82 -4.55 0.07
C VAL A 23 8.98 -4.96 -0.85
N LEU A 24 10.22 -4.65 -0.47
CA LEU A 24 11.41 -5.06 -1.24
C LEU A 24 11.54 -6.59 -1.31
N ALA A 25 11.28 -7.29 -0.20
CA ALA A 25 11.27 -8.75 -0.18
C ALA A 25 10.25 -9.33 -1.17
N VAL A 26 9.04 -8.76 -1.23
CA VAL A 26 7.99 -9.15 -2.19
C VAL A 26 8.41 -8.84 -3.62
N PHE A 27 8.99 -7.67 -3.87
CA PHE A 27 9.48 -7.28 -5.20
C PHE A 27 10.53 -8.27 -5.71
N PHE A 28 11.56 -8.54 -4.92
CA PHE A 28 12.64 -9.44 -5.31
C PHE A 28 12.17 -10.90 -5.48
N TYR A 29 11.16 -11.32 -4.72
CA TYR A 29 10.50 -12.59 -4.94
C TYR A 29 9.86 -12.66 -6.34
N HIS A 30 9.13 -11.62 -6.75
CA HIS A 30 8.44 -11.60 -8.05
C HIS A 30 9.39 -11.46 -9.25
N VAL A 31 10.55 -10.80 -9.11
CA VAL A 31 11.55 -10.73 -10.19
C VAL A 31 12.43 -12.00 -10.28
N GLY A 32 12.14 -13.04 -9.50
CA GLY A 32 12.77 -14.36 -9.63
C GLY A 32 14.13 -14.51 -8.95
N VAL A 33 14.41 -13.74 -7.90
CA VAL A 33 15.67 -13.83 -7.16
C VAL A 33 15.75 -15.14 -6.36
N SER A 34 16.60 -16.07 -6.80
CA SER A 34 16.67 -17.46 -6.30
C SER A 34 17.10 -17.62 -4.84
N TRP A 35 17.85 -16.67 -4.28
CA TRP A 35 18.34 -16.74 -2.89
C TRP A 35 17.33 -16.25 -1.86
N MET A 36 16.14 -15.79 -2.28
CA MET A 36 15.09 -15.29 -1.38
C MET A 36 13.74 -15.98 -1.61
N PRO A 37 13.65 -17.32 -1.41
CA PRO A 37 12.41 -18.07 -1.62
C PRO A 37 11.29 -17.67 -0.64
N GLY A 38 11.64 -17.11 0.52
CA GLY A 38 10.69 -16.64 1.54
C GLY A 38 10.18 -15.22 1.35
N GLY A 39 10.49 -14.53 0.24
CA GLY A 39 10.13 -13.12 0.05
C GLY A 39 8.62 -12.84 0.04
N PHE A 40 7.78 -13.86 -0.20
CA PHE A 40 6.33 -13.78 -0.07
C PHE A 40 5.86 -13.43 1.35
N LEU A 41 6.61 -13.81 2.40
CA LEU A 41 6.33 -13.46 3.80
C LEU A 41 6.33 -11.94 4.04
N GLY A 42 6.96 -11.17 3.14
CA GLY A 42 6.89 -9.72 3.17
C GLY A 42 5.46 -9.19 3.06
N VAL A 43 4.56 -9.90 2.37
CA VAL A 43 3.13 -9.54 2.31
C VAL A 43 2.51 -9.58 3.70
N ASP A 44 2.71 -10.67 4.43
CA ASP A 44 2.16 -10.88 5.77
C ASP A 44 2.70 -9.83 6.76
N VAL A 45 4.02 -9.63 6.75
CA VAL A 45 4.69 -8.63 7.61
C VAL A 45 4.16 -7.23 7.32
N PHE A 46 4.06 -6.84 6.05
CA PHE A 46 3.55 -5.53 5.66
C PHE A 46 2.10 -5.31 6.13
N PHE A 47 1.24 -6.31 5.99
CA PHE A 47 -0.16 -6.21 6.41
C PHE A 47 -0.32 -6.17 7.92
N VAL A 48 0.40 -7.01 8.68
CA VAL A 48 0.36 -6.99 10.15
C VAL A 48 0.77 -5.62 10.69
N ILE A 49 1.88 -5.07 10.20
CA ILE A 49 2.37 -3.75 10.62
C ILE A 49 1.36 -2.65 10.24
N SER A 50 0.85 -2.70 9.00
CA SER A 50 -0.13 -1.72 8.53
C SER A 50 -1.42 -1.79 9.35
N GLY A 51 -1.89 -2.98 9.70
CA GLY A 51 -3.06 -3.20 10.55
C GLY A 51 -2.87 -2.65 11.95
N TYR A 52 -1.72 -2.91 12.58
CA TYR A 52 -1.36 -2.32 13.87
C TYR A 52 -1.41 -0.77 13.81
N LEU A 53 -0.77 -0.16 12.81
CA LEU A 53 -0.71 1.30 12.70
C LEU A 53 -2.10 1.91 12.44
N ILE A 54 -2.90 1.30 11.56
CA ILE A 54 -4.26 1.76 11.30
C ILE A 54 -5.08 1.70 12.59
N THR A 55 -5.09 0.56 13.28
CA THR A 55 -5.84 0.40 14.53
C THR A 55 -5.38 1.38 15.60
N ALA A 56 -4.06 1.57 15.77
CA ALA A 56 -3.53 2.54 16.73
C ALA A 56 -4.00 3.98 16.42
N LEU A 57 -4.04 4.37 15.14
CA LEU A 57 -4.55 5.67 14.72
C LEU A 57 -6.04 5.83 15.00
N LEU A 58 -6.85 4.81 14.71
CA LEU A 58 -8.30 4.83 14.95
C LEU A 58 -8.62 4.86 16.45
N VAL A 59 -7.94 4.05 17.26
CA VAL A 59 -8.09 4.05 18.73
C VAL A 59 -7.73 5.41 19.32
N LYS A 60 -6.65 6.02 18.84
CA LYS A 60 -6.26 7.38 19.27
C LYS A 60 -7.32 8.41 18.87
N GLU A 61 -7.85 8.34 17.65
CA GLU A 61 -8.91 9.25 17.18
C GLU A 61 -10.16 9.12 18.05
N PHE A 62 -10.58 7.88 18.32
CA PHE A 62 -11.70 7.57 19.20
C PHE A 62 -11.49 8.10 20.62
N ALA A 63 -10.30 7.88 21.21
CA ALA A 63 -9.98 8.40 22.54
C ALA A 63 -10.01 9.94 22.61
N ARG A 64 -9.71 10.62 21.50
CA ARG A 64 -9.72 12.09 21.43
C ARG A 64 -11.12 12.67 21.23
N ASN A 65 -11.89 12.08 20.32
CA ASN A 65 -13.12 12.64 19.75
C ASN A 65 -14.41 11.92 20.22
N GLY A 66 -14.30 10.72 20.80
CA GLY A 66 -15.44 9.86 21.16
C GLY A 66 -16.04 9.09 19.98
N PHE A 67 -15.55 9.31 18.76
CA PHE A 67 -15.96 8.61 17.54
C PHE A 67 -14.80 8.55 16.55
N VAL A 68 -14.94 7.71 15.52
CA VAL A 68 -13.98 7.56 14.42
C VAL A 68 -14.58 8.12 13.13
N ASP A 69 -13.95 9.11 12.53
CA ASP A 69 -14.34 9.59 11.20
C ASP A 69 -13.69 8.72 10.11
N VAL A 70 -14.41 7.65 9.76
CA VAL A 70 -13.98 6.67 8.75
C VAL A 70 -13.84 7.31 7.37
N ALA A 71 -14.70 8.27 7.02
CA ALA A 71 -14.65 8.96 5.73
C ALA A 71 -13.39 9.82 5.63
N ALA A 72 -13.08 10.62 6.66
CA ALA A 72 -11.87 11.41 6.70
C ALA A 72 -10.61 10.53 6.74
N PHE A 73 -10.66 9.38 7.42
CA PHE A 73 -9.57 8.40 7.42
C PHE A 73 -9.27 7.91 6.00
N TRP A 74 -10.27 7.42 5.27
CA TRP A 74 -10.10 6.95 3.90
C TRP A 74 -9.68 8.07 2.97
N MET A 75 -10.20 9.28 3.13
CA MET A 75 -9.85 10.42 2.29
C MET A 75 -8.39 10.89 2.48
N ARG A 76 -7.85 10.85 3.71
CA ARG A 76 -6.42 11.07 3.96
C ARG A 76 -5.56 10.01 3.28
N ARG A 77 -6.01 8.75 3.32
CA ARG A 77 -5.29 7.62 2.71
C ARG A 77 -5.33 7.67 1.18
N ALA A 78 -6.49 7.98 0.60
CA ALA A 78 -6.68 8.13 -0.84
C ALA A 78 -5.80 9.25 -1.41
N ARG A 79 -5.77 10.44 -0.79
CA ARG A 79 -4.90 11.55 -1.20
C ARG A 79 -3.41 11.24 -1.15
N ARG A 80 -3.01 10.28 -0.31
CA ARG A 80 -1.62 9.84 -0.19
C ARG A 80 -1.27 8.70 -1.17
N LEU A 81 -2.18 7.77 -1.42
CA LEU A 81 -1.89 6.56 -2.21
C LEU A 81 -2.27 6.67 -3.70
N LEU A 82 -3.40 7.30 -4.02
CA LEU A 82 -3.89 7.40 -5.41
C LEU A 82 -2.91 8.12 -6.35
N PRO A 83 -2.27 9.25 -5.97
CA PRO A 83 -1.32 9.91 -6.86
C PRO A 83 -0.13 9.00 -7.21
N ALA A 84 0.40 8.28 -6.22
CA ALA A 84 1.52 7.37 -6.44
C ALA A 84 1.14 6.20 -7.36
N VAL A 85 -0.04 5.59 -7.15
CA VAL A 85 -0.52 4.50 -8.01
C VAL A 85 -0.79 4.98 -9.44
N ALA A 86 -1.42 6.15 -9.61
CA ALA A 86 -1.68 6.72 -10.92
C ALA A 86 -0.40 6.99 -11.70
N VAL A 87 0.61 7.59 -11.05
CA VAL A 87 1.94 7.83 -11.66
C VAL A 87 2.62 6.51 -12.01
N MET A 88 2.61 5.52 -11.11
CA MET A 88 3.21 4.22 -11.36
C MET A 88 2.56 3.51 -12.56
N ILE A 89 1.23 3.45 -12.62
CA ILE A 89 0.51 2.83 -13.73
C ILE A 89 0.82 3.57 -15.04
N ALA A 90 0.77 4.91 -15.04
CA ALA A 90 1.10 5.68 -16.23
C ALA A 90 2.53 5.42 -16.71
N ALA A 91 3.51 5.44 -15.79
CA ALA A 91 4.91 5.13 -16.10
C ALA A 91 5.07 3.71 -16.66
N THR A 92 4.44 2.71 -16.03
CA THR A 92 4.48 1.32 -16.50
C THR A 92 3.86 1.18 -17.89
N MET A 93 2.73 1.83 -18.17
CA MET A 93 2.10 1.81 -19.50
C MET A 93 2.97 2.47 -20.57
N VAL A 94 3.63 3.58 -20.25
CA VAL A 94 4.58 4.25 -21.16
C VAL A 94 5.77 3.34 -21.45
N VAL A 95 6.36 2.73 -20.42
CA VAL A 95 7.48 1.79 -20.59
C VAL A 95 7.04 0.56 -21.40
N ALA A 96 5.89 -0.03 -21.10
CA ALA A 96 5.36 -1.17 -21.83
C ALA A 96 5.12 -0.86 -23.31
N ALA A 97 4.58 0.32 -23.63
CA ALA A 97 4.36 0.75 -25.01
C ALA A 97 5.65 0.91 -25.83
N ILE A 98 6.80 1.12 -25.18
CA ILE A 98 8.11 1.24 -25.82
C ILE A 98 8.82 -0.11 -25.91
N VAL A 99 8.81 -0.88 -24.81
CA VAL A 99 9.64 -2.08 -24.66
C VAL A 99 8.91 -3.36 -25.11
N VAL A 100 7.62 -3.46 -24.84
CA VAL A 100 6.78 -4.64 -25.13
C VAL A 100 5.41 -4.23 -25.69
N PRO A 101 5.35 -3.61 -26.89
CA PRO A 101 4.11 -3.04 -27.42
C PRO A 101 3.00 -4.08 -27.63
N THR A 102 3.37 -5.33 -27.87
CA THR A 102 2.44 -6.45 -28.07
C THR A 102 1.64 -6.82 -26.82
N GLU A 103 2.16 -6.52 -25.62
CA GLU A 103 1.52 -6.82 -24.33
C GLU A 103 0.63 -5.67 -23.82
N VAL A 104 0.63 -4.51 -24.49
CA VAL A 104 -0.19 -3.37 -24.07
C VAL A 104 -1.69 -3.69 -24.00
N PRO A 105 -2.29 -4.46 -24.93
CA PRO A 105 -3.71 -4.81 -24.86
C PRO A 105 -4.09 -5.60 -23.60
N SER A 106 -3.27 -6.57 -23.18
CA SER A 106 -3.50 -7.35 -21.95
C SER A 106 -3.30 -6.48 -20.70
N LEU A 107 -2.27 -5.63 -20.69
CA LEU A 107 -1.98 -4.73 -19.57
C LEU A 107 -3.04 -3.66 -19.30
N ARG A 108 -3.90 -3.33 -20.28
CA ARG A 108 -4.99 -2.35 -20.08
C ARG A 108 -5.99 -2.81 -19.00
N GLY A 109 -6.33 -4.10 -18.99
CA GLY A 109 -7.21 -4.69 -17.99
C GLY A 109 -6.58 -4.60 -16.59
N ASP A 110 -5.33 -5.02 -16.48
CA ASP A 110 -4.55 -4.98 -15.25
C ASP A 110 -4.35 -3.55 -14.72
N ALA A 111 -4.15 -2.57 -15.61
CA ALA A 111 -4.00 -1.17 -15.24
C ALA A 111 -5.28 -0.62 -14.60
N VAL A 112 -6.46 -0.90 -15.19
CA VAL A 112 -7.75 -0.47 -14.64
C VAL A 112 -8.03 -1.21 -13.32
N ALA A 113 -7.81 -2.52 -13.28
CA ALA A 113 -8.02 -3.32 -12.08
C ALA A 113 -7.09 -2.89 -10.93
N SER A 114 -5.84 -2.55 -11.23
CA SER A 114 -4.87 -2.01 -10.27
C SER A 114 -5.26 -0.64 -9.74
N LEU A 115 -5.74 0.27 -10.61
CA LEU A 115 -6.20 1.60 -10.21
C LEU A 115 -7.41 1.52 -9.27
N LEU A 116 -8.31 0.57 -9.52
CA LEU A 116 -9.50 0.31 -8.71
C LEU A 116 -9.22 -0.57 -7.49
N TYR A 117 -7.96 -0.96 -7.23
CA TYR A 117 -7.57 -1.84 -6.12
C TYR A 117 -8.25 -3.24 -6.14
N VAL A 118 -8.61 -3.74 -7.32
CA VAL A 118 -9.25 -5.06 -7.52
C VAL A 118 -8.40 -6.02 -8.37
N ASN A 119 -7.11 -5.71 -8.57
CA ASN A 119 -6.22 -6.50 -9.41
C ASN A 119 -6.15 -7.99 -9.02
N ASN A 120 -6.13 -8.30 -7.73
CA ASN A 120 -6.11 -9.69 -7.28
C ASN A 120 -7.34 -10.49 -7.73
N TRP A 121 -8.52 -9.85 -7.79
CA TRP A 121 -9.73 -10.50 -8.28
C TRP A 121 -9.71 -10.62 -9.80
N HIS A 122 -9.23 -9.58 -10.50
CA HIS A 122 -9.03 -9.63 -11.95
C HIS A 122 -8.17 -10.82 -12.36
N LEU A 123 -7.02 -11.01 -11.71
CA LEU A 123 -6.09 -12.12 -11.97
C LEU A 123 -6.65 -13.51 -11.64
N VAL A 124 -7.65 -13.61 -10.76
CA VAL A 124 -8.30 -14.90 -10.45
C VAL A 124 -9.30 -15.31 -11.52
N PHE A 125 -9.90 -14.35 -12.23
CA PHE A 125 -10.98 -14.58 -13.19
C PHE A 125 -10.58 -14.43 -14.67
N THR A 126 -9.32 -14.08 -14.95
CA THR A 126 -8.76 -13.95 -16.30
C THR A 126 -7.65 -14.95 -16.50
#